data_AF-A0A7L2ZFB6-F1
#
_entry.id   AF-A0A7L2ZFB6-F1
#
_cell.length_a   1.000
_cell.length_b   1.000
_cell.length_c   1.000
_cell.angle_alpha   90.00
_cell.angle_beta   90.00
_cell.angle_gamma   90.00
#
_symmetry.space_group_name_H-M   'P 1'
#
loop_
_entity.id
_entity.type
_entity.pdbx_description
1 polymer ?
#
loop_
_entity_poly.entity_id
_entity_poly.type
_entity_poly.pdbx_seq_one_letter_code
_entity_poly.pdbx_strand_id
1 'polypeptide(L)'
;GDALPFQRFPPSSKQAVHVSYPAGCQPCRLPARPLLRPAKVCQAGDAYTREKFKPQPTRDLEKEKRRLQKILALGKDEVEDKVEQVLVRKKKEELAEPDRFEELINEIQERREFLAEMEALGQGKKYQRIVLTEISEKLNEMEIIDKKRSEEMRNIMTKAFPAGNKSNLQD
;
A
#
# COMPACT_ATOMS: atom_id res chain seq x y z
N GLY A 1 1.02 -6.21 -28.39
CA GLY A 1 1.35 -4.78 -28.42
C GLY A 1 0.18 -4.15 -29.12
N ASP A 2 -0.87 -3.90 -28.36
CA ASP A 2 -2.21 -3.88 -28.93
C ASP A 2 -2.62 -2.42 -29.14
N ALA A 3 -2.80 -2.05 -30.40
CA ALA A 3 -3.18 -0.70 -30.79
C ALA A 3 -4.65 -0.44 -30.39
N LEU A 4 -4.88 0.66 -29.66
CA LEU A 4 -6.23 1.08 -29.25
C LEU A 4 -7.08 1.46 -30.48
N PRO A 5 -8.39 1.16 -30.46
CA PRO A 5 -9.27 1.50 -31.57
C PRO A 5 -9.48 3.01 -31.65
N PHE A 6 -9.14 3.60 -32.80
CA PHE A 6 -9.47 4.99 -33.14
C PHE A 6 -10.95 5.10 -33.50
N GLN A 7 -11.81 5.24 -32.50
CA GLN A 7 -13.21 5.59 -32.74
C GLN A 7 -13.35 7.12 -32.81
N ARG A 8 -13.50 7.65 -34.04
CA ARG A 8 -13.88 9.06 -34.29
C ARG A 8 -15.40 9.16 -34.35
N PHE A 9 -15.98 10.01 -33.51
CA PHE A 9 -17.40 10.37 -33.61
C PHE A 9 -17.59 11.48 -34.66
N PRO A 10 -18.63 11.40 -35.51
CA PRO A 10 -18.94 12.47 -36.45
C PRO A 10 -19.40 13.73 -35.69
N PRO A 11 -19.12 14.95 -36.18
CA PRO A 11 -19.69 16.14 -35.58
C PRO A 11 -21.21 16.05 -35.69
N SER A 12 -21.87 16.10 -34.53
CA SER A 12 -23.33 16.21 -34.42
C SER A 12 -23.78 17.51 -35.08
N SER A 13 -24.14 17.41 -36.37
CA SER A 13 -24.78 18.49 -37.12
C SER A 13 -26.19 18.65 -36.57
N LYS A 14 -26.36 19.56 -35.61
CA LYS A 14 -27.68 20.10 -35.31
C LYS A 14 -28.13 20.87 -36.54
N GLN A 15 -29.12 20.35 -37.27
CA GLN A 15 -29.79 21.10 -38.33
C GLN A 15 -30.27 22.44 -37.75
N ALA A 16 -29.91 23.53 -38.43
CA ALA A 16 -30.45 24.84 -38.12
C ALA A 16 -31.96 24.81 -38.37
N VAL A 17 -32.73 24.98 -37.30
CA VAL A 17 -34.17 25.17 -37.38
C VAL A 17 -34.42 26.46 -38.17
N HIS A 18 -35.14 26.37 -39.29
CA HIS A 18 -35.49 27.52 -40.10
C HIS A 18 -36.54 28.35 -39.35
N VAL A 19 -36.11 29.40 -38.67
CA VAL A 19 -37.03 30.37 -38.05
C VAL A 19 -37.60 31.24 -39.16
N SER A 20 -38.90 31.13 -39.42
CA SER A 20 -39.63 32.07 -40.28
C SER A 20 -39.79 33.41 -39.55
N TYR A 21 -39.19 34.46 -40.09
CA TYR A 21 -39.40 35.83 -39.59
C TYR A 21 -40.61 36.47 -40.28
N PRO A 22 -41.42 37.29 -39.58
CA PRO A 22 -42.52 38.00 -40.20
C PRO A 22 -41.98 39.05 -41.18
N ALA A 23 -42.69 39.21 -42.31
CA ALA A 23 -42.36 40.18 -43.35
C ALA A 23 -42.55 41.60 -42.81
N GLY A 24 -41.45 42.36 -42.72
CA GLY A 24 -41.51 43.77 -42.34
C GLY A 24 -40.23 44.30 -41.72
N CYS A 25 -39.09 44.21 -42.41
CA CYS A 25 -37.90 44.98 -42.05
C CYS A 25 -37.38 45.70 -43.27
N GLN A 26 -37.44 47.04 -43.24
CA GLN A 26 -36.71 47.93 -44.15
C GLN A 26 -35.26 47.44 -44.27
N PRO A 27 -34.63 47.50 -45.46
CA PRO A 27 -33.22 47.18 -45.58
C PRO A 27 -32.42 48.20 -44.78
N CYS A 28 -32.03 47.82 -43.57
CA CYS A 28 -31.01 48.53 -42.81
C CYS A 28 -29.78 48.61 -43.73
N ARG A 29 -29.48 49.80 -44.26
CA ARG A 29 -28.26 50.03 -45.03
C ARG A 29 -27.07 49.64 -44.15
N LEU A 30 -26.58 48.42 -44.33
CA LEU A 30 -25.37 47.98 -43.66
C LEU A 30 -24.24 48.86 -44.19
N PRO A 31 -23.39 49.41 -43.31
CA PRO A 31 -22.29 50.25 -43.73
C PRO A 31 -21.41 49.44 -44.69
N ALA A 32 -21.03 50.06 -45.82
CA ALA A 32 -20.20 49.43 -46.86
C ALA A 32 -18.78 49.05 -46.38
N ARG A 33 -18.42 49.41 -45.15
CA ARG A 33 -17.21 48.99 -44.45
C ARG A 33 -17.60 48.35 -43.11
N PRO A 34 -16.99 47.23 -42.71
CA PRO A 34 -17.16 46.68 -41.37
C PRO A 34 -16.66 47.72 -40.36
N LEU A 35 -17.60 48.36 -39.66
CA LEU A 35 -17.28 49.29 -38.58
C LEU A 35 -16.81 48.49 -37.37
N LEU A 36 -15.69 48.88 -36.77
CA LEU A 36 -15.24 48.31 -35.50
C LEU A 36 -16.30 48.56 -34.42
N ARG A 37 -16.51 47.58 -33.54
CA ARG A 37 -17.45 47.73 -32.42
C ARG A 37 -16.96 48.84 -31.47
N PRO A 38 -17.84 49.75 -31.01
CA PRO A 38 -17.47 50.77 -30.03
C PRO A 38 -16.94 50.13 -28.74
N ALA A 39 -15.95 50.77 -28.10
CA ALA A 39 -15.28 50.23 -26.91
C ALA A 39 -16.25 49.82 -25.79
N LYS A 40 -17.31 50.61 -25.57
CA LYS A 40 -18.36 50.31 -24.58
C LYS A 40 -19.06 48.97 -24.84
N VAL A 41 -19.29 48.61 -26.11
CA VAL A 41 -19.94 47.34 -26.50
C VAL A 41 -18.99 46.16 -26.32
N CYS A 42 -17.70 46.35 -26.58
CA CYS A 42 -16.68 45.34 -26.32
C CYS A 42 -16.51 45.07 -24.82
N GLN A 43 -16.66 46.10 -23.98
CA GLN A 43 -16.51 46.03 -22.52
C GLN A 43 -17.81 45.66 -21.77
N ALA A 44 -18.98 45.69 -22.43
CA ALA A 44 -20.26 45.46 -21.77
C ALA A 44 -20.47 44.03 -21.24
N GLY A 45 -19.69 43.07 -21.74
CA GLY A 45 -19.71 41.70 -21.27
C GLY A 45 -18.74 41.46 -20.11
N ASP A 46 -18.78 40.23 -19.60
CA ASP A 46 -17.82 39.72 -18.61
C ASP A 46 -16.54 39.16 -19.23
N ALA A 47 -16.32 39.37 -20.53
CA ALA A 47 -15.19 38.82 -21.29
C ALA A 47 -13.80 39.22 -20.77
N TYR A 48 -13.70 40.35 -20.05
CA TYR A 48 -12.45 40.83 -19.44
C TYR A 48 -12.38 40.58 -17.93
N THR A 49 -13.46 40.05 -17.34
CA THR A 49 -13.46 39.66 -15.93
C THR A 49 -12.77 38.32 -15.77
N ARG A 50 -11.78 38.26 -14.90
CA ARG A 50 -11.06 37.01 -14.60
C ARG A 50 -12.00 36.03 -13.90
N GLU A 51 -12.01 34.78 -14.35
CA GLU A 51 -12.74 33.71 -13.68
C GLU A 51 -12.29 33.57 -12.21
N LYS A 52 -13.27 33.40 -11.32
CA LYS A 52 -12.99 33.15 -9.91
C LYS A 52 -12.58 31.69 -9.73
N PHE A 53 -11.50 31.46 -9.00
CA PHE A 53 -11.06 30.11 -8.63
C PHE A 53 -12.19 29.37 -7.90
N LYS A 54 -12.56 28.19 -8.40
CA LYS A 54 -13.51 27.28 -7.76
C LYS A 54 -12.73 26.00 -7.40
N PRO A 55 -12.32 25.82 -6.13
CA PRO A 55 -11.65 24.58 -5.75
C PRO A 55 -12.59 23.40 -5.98
N GLN A 56 -12.07 22.31 -6.55
CA GLN A 56 -12.81 21.06 -6.63
C GLN A 56 -12.92 20.43 -5.23
N PRO A 57 -13.94 19.60 -4.96
CA PRO A 57 -14.01 18.82 -3.73
C PRO A 57 -12.71 18.04 -3.55
N THR A 58 -11.99 18.31 -2.46
CA THR A 58 -10.77 17.60 -2.12
C THR A 58 -11.13 16.14 -1.84
N ARG A 59 -10.62 15.22 -2.67
CA ARG A 59 -10.67 13.80 -2.36
C ARG A 59 -9.68 13.51 -1.24
N ASP A 60 -10.05 12.61 -0.34
CA ASP A 60 -9.16 12.15 0.71
C ASP A 60 -8.01 11.34 0.10
N LEU A 61 -6.82 11.95 0.05
CA LEU A 61 -5.63 11.37 -0.58
C LEU A 61 -5.21 10.06 0.10
N GLU A 62 -5.43 9.94 1.41
CA GLU A 62 -5.08 8.73 2.15
C GLU A 62 -6.00 7.56 1.77
N LYS A 63 -7.30 7.83 1.61
CA LYS A 63 -8.25 6.80 1.16
C LYS A 63 -7.92 6.32 -0.25
N GLU A 64 -7.60 7.24 -1.15
CA GLU A 64 -7.23 6.90 -2.52
C GLU A 64 -5.91 6.11 -2.57
N LYS A 65 -4.90 6.52 -1.78
CA LYS A 65 -3.65 5.79 -1.65
C LYS A 65 -3.88 4.34 -1.17
N ARG A 66 -4.71 4.15 -0.14
CA ARG A 66 -5.05 2.81 0.37
C ARG A 66 -5.81 1.98 -0.67
N ARG A 67 -6.78 2.58 -1.37
CA ARG A 67 -7.51 1.92 -2.46
C ARG A 67 -6.55 1.45 -3.55
N LEU A 68 -5.67 2.32 -4.03
CA LEU A 68 -4.70 1.99 -5.07
C LEU A 68 -3.70 0.92 -4.60
N GLN A 69 -3.22 0.98 -3.36
CA GLN A 69 -2.38 -0.09 -2.79
C GLN A 69 -3.11 -1.44 -2.82
N LYS A 70 -4.40 -1.48 -2.45
CA LYS A 70 -5.22 -2.70 -2.51
C LYS A 70 -5.34 -3.23 -3.94
N ILE A 71 -5.59 -2.35 -4.90
CA ILE A 71 -5.68 -2.71 -6.32
C ILE A 71 -4.34 -3.26 -6.84
N LEU A 72 -3.22 -2.63 -6.51
CA LEU A 72 -1.91 -3.07 -6.97
C LEU A 72 -1.47 -4.39 -6.33
N ALA A 73 -1.78 -4.58 -5.06
CA ALA A 73 -1.41 -5.80 -4.34
C ALA A 73 -2.32 -6.99 -4.67
N LEU A 74 -3.65 -6.76 -4.75
CA LEU A 74 -4.67 -7.82 -4.87
C LEU A 74 -5.29 -7.91 -6.27
N GLY A 75 -5.14 -6.88 -7.11
CA GLY A 75 -5.74 -6.83 -8.45
C GLY A 75 -7.23 -6.51 -8.48
N LYS A 76 -7.86 -6.21 -7.33
CA LYS A 76 -9.32 -6.01 -7.21
C LYS A 76 -9.66 -4.65 -6.61
N ASP A 77 -10.54 -3.92 -7.29
CA ASP A 77 -11.12 -2.65 -6.85
C ASP A 77 -12.48 -2.89 -6.22
N GLU A 78 -12.46 -3.46 -5.01
CA GLU A 78 -13.68 -3.71 -4.25
C GLU A 78 -14.04 -2.43 -3.48
N VAL A 79 -15.01 -1.69 -4.01
CA VAL A 79 -15.68 -0.59 -3.32
C VAL A 79 -16.48 -1.19 -2.16
N GLU A 80 -15.82 -1.30 -1.00
CA GLU A 80 -16.41 -1.66 0.30
C GLU A 80 -17.56 -2.68 0.27
N ASP A 81 -17.26 -3.95 -0.01
CA ASP A 81 -18.09 -5.05 0.49
C ASP A 81 -17.79 -5.24 1.99
N LYS A 82 -18.66 -4.62 2.80
CA LYS A 82 -18.54 -4.40 4.24
C LYS A 82 -18.57 -5.64 5.14
N VAL A 83 -18.25 -6.85 4.68
CA VAL A 83 -18.52 -8.08 5.48
C VAL A 83 -17.29 -8.94 5.79
N GLU A 84 -16.21 -8.90 5.00
CA GLU A 84 -15.12 -9.89 5.20
C GLU A 84 -14.02 -9.47 6.20
N GLN A 85 -14.01 -8.21 6.64
CA GLN A 85 -13.00 -7.72 7.58
C GLN A 85 -13.14 -8.21 9.03
N VAL A 86 -14.25 -8.86 9.40
CA VAL A 86 -14.45 -9.37 10.77
C VAL A 86 -13.88 -10.79 10.95
N LEU A 87 -13.87 -11.62 9.90
CA LEU A 87 -13.45 -13.03 10.04
C LEU A 87 -11.93 -13.22 9.88
N VAL A 88 -11.26 -12.41 9.05
CA VAL A 88 -9.85 -12.64 8.69
C VAL A 88 -8.87 -11.96 9.66
N ARG A 89 -9.26 -10.85 10.29
CA ARG A 89 -8.39 -10.18 11.28
C ARG A 89 -8.27 -10.92 12.61
N LYS A 90 -9.22 -11.79 12.95
CA LYS A 90 -9.16 -12.55 14.21
C LYS A 90 -8.18 -13.72 14.21
N LYS A 91 -7.52 -14.03 13.08
CA LYS A 91 -6.66 -15.21 12.95
C LYS A 91 -5.17 -14.92 12.73
N LYS A 92 -4.74 -13.65 12.73
CA LYS A 92 -3.35 -13.27 12.40
C LYS A 92 -2.58 -12.44 13.44
N GLU A 93 -3.20 -11.96 14.51
CA GLU A 93 -2.50 -11.18 15.55
C GLU A 93 -2.87 -11.66 16.97
N GLU A 94 -2.85 -12.97 17.15
CA GLU A 94 -2.31 -13.53 18.39
C GLU A 94 -0.92 -14.05 18.03
N LEU A 95 -0.04 -13.14 17.58
CA LEU A 95 1.38 -13.45 17.61
C LEU A 95 1.69 -13.51 19.10
N ALA A 96 1.74 -14.73 19.63
CA ALA A 96 2.44 -14.98 20.86
C ALA A 96 3.75 -14.18 20.80
N GLU A 97 4.10 -13.50 21.89
CA GLU A 97 5.39 -12.85 22.04
C GLU A 97 6.46 -13.78 21.47
N PRO A 98 7.20 -13.36 20.42
CA PRO A 98 8.08 -14.25 19.69
C PRO A 98 8.97 -14.95 20.69
N ASP A 99 8.98 -16.28 20.62
CA ASP A 99 9.79 -17.05 21.55
C ASP A 99 11.24 -16.55 21.43
N ARG A 100 11.93 -16.34 22.54
CA ARG A 100 13.32 -15.88 22.57
C ARG A 100 14.21 -16.67 21.62
N PHE A 101 13.89 -17.96 21.43
CA PHE A 101 14.54 -18.83 20.46
C PHE A 101 14.40 -18.35 19.01
N GLU A 102 13.20 -17.93 18.60
CA GLU A 102 12.92 -17.38 17.26
C GLU A 102 13.63 -16.04 17.04
N GLU A 103 13.68 -15.18 18.06
CA GLU A 103 14.45 -13.93 18.01
C GLU A 103 15.93 -14.21 17.72
N LEU A 104 16.54 -15.17 18.42
CA LEU A 104 17.95 -15.53 18.23
C LEU A 104 18.23 -16.05 16.81
N ILE A 105 17.31 -16.81 16.21
CA ILE A 105 17.43 -17.26 14.81
C ILE A 105 17.46 -16.05 13.86
N ASN A 106 16.54 -15.10 14.06
CA ASN A 106 16.46 -13.90 13.23
C ASN A 106 17.74 -13.06 13.37
N GLU A 107 18.21 -12.83 14.59
CA GLU A 107 19.44 -12.10 14.85
C GLU A 107 20.67 -12.78 14.21
N ILE A 108 20.79 -14.12 14.28
CA ILE A 108 21.87 -14.84 13.58
C ILE A 108 21.79 -14.60 12.07
N GLN A 109 20.60 -14.65 11.50
CA GLN A 109 20.41 -14.46 10.07
C GLN A 109 20.78 -13.03 9.64
N GLU A 110 20.34 -12.01 10.38
CA GLU A 110 20.72 -10.61 10.15
C GLU A 110 22.25 -10.41 10.19
N ARG A 111 22.94 -11.06 11.12
CA ARG A 111 24.41 -10.99 11.21
C ARG A 111 25.11 -11.65 10.04
N ARG A 112 24.56 -12.74 9.51
CA ARG A 112 25.07 -13.39 8.29
C ARG A 112 24.86 -12.51 7.07
N GLU A 113 23.70 -11.90 6.94
CA GLU A 113 23.37 -10.98 5.85
C GLU A 113 24.26 -9.75 5.89
N PHE A 114 24.45 -9.14 7.06
CA PHE A 114 25.39 -8.05 7.25
C PHE A 114 26.80 -8.41 6.79
N LEU A 115 27.29 -9.61 7.15
CA LEU A 115 28.63 -10.03 6.71
C LEU A 115 28.71 -10.20 5.19
N ALA A 116 27.66 -10.76 4.57
CA ALA A 116 27.58 -10.90 3.12
C ALA A 116 27.57 -9.53 2.41
N GLU A 117 26.82 -8.55 2.94
CA GLU A 117 26.84 -7.17 2.45
C GLU A 117 28.23 -6.55 2.58
N MET A 118 28.87 -6.68 3.74
CA MET A 118 30.22 -6.14 3.96
C MET A 118 31.26 -6.83 3.08
N GLU A 119 31.10 -8.12 2.78
CA GLU A 119 31.95 -8.86 1.84
C GLU A 119 31.76 -8.39 0.40
N ALA A 120 30.51 -8.13 -0.03
CA ALA A 120 30.21 -7.53 -1.32
C ALA A 120 30.84 -6.13 -1.49
N LEU A 121 30.95 -5.37 -0.40
CA LEU A 121 31.68 -4.09 -0.33
C LEU A 121 33.21 -4.25 -0.20
N GLY A 122 33.73 -5.47 -0.17
CA GLY A 122 35.16 -5.76 0.00
C GLY A 122 35.72 -5.53 1.42
N GLN A 123 34.85 -5.26 2.40
CA GLN A 123 35.20 -4.99 3.79
C GLN A 123 35.01 -6.19 4.72
N GLY A 124 34.61 -7.36 4.20
CA GLY A 124 34.29 -8.56 4.99
C GLY A 124 35.37 -8.93 6.00
N LYS A 125 36.66 -8.87 5.63
CA LYS A 125 37.79 -9.19 6.52
C LYS A 125 37.84 -8.37 7.82
N LYS A 126 37.34 -7.13 7.79
CA LYS A 126 37.30 -6.26 8.98
C LYS A 126 36.27 -6.73 10.00
N TYR A 127 35.13 -7.22 9.51
CA TYR A 127 33.97 -7.55 10.34
C TYR A 127 33.83 -9.04 10.63
N GLN A 128 34.45 -9.91 9.83
CA GLN A 128 34.32 -11.36 9.92
C GLN A 128 34.52 -11.89 11.33
N ARG A 129 35.61 -11.51 12.01
CA ARG A 129 35.90 -11.98 13.37
C ARG A 129 34.84 -11.52 14.39
N ILE A 130 34.39 -10.28 14.26
CA ILE A 130 33.40 -9.69 15.19
C ILE A 130 32.06 -10.42 15.00
N VAL A 131 31.60 -10.50 13.75
CA VAL A 131 30.33 -11.17 13.40
C VAL A 131 30.33 -12.63 13.81
N LEU A 132 31.42 -13.38 13.58
CA LEU A 132 31.48 -14.78 13.96
C LEU A 132 31.43 -14.98 15.49
N THR A 133 32.04 -14.07 16.25
CA THR A 133 31.94 -14.09 17.72
C THR A 133 30.51 -13.88 18.18
N GLU A 134 29.81 -12.89 17.60
CA GLU A 134 28.41 -12.60 17.95
C GLU A 134 27.46 -13.74 17.54
N ILE A 135 27.68 -14.36 16.37
CA ILE A 135 26.91 -15.56 15.98
C ILE A 135 27.15 -16.69 16.99
N SER A 136 28.39 -16.88 17.44
CA SER A 136 28.72 -17.91 18.44
C SER A 136 28.07 -17.62 19.79
N GLU A 137 28.01 -16.35 20.20
CA GLU A 137 27.32 -15.92 21.43
C GLU A 137 25.82 -16.27 21.36
N LYS A 138 25.16 -15.95 20.24
CA LYS A 138 23.74 -16.25 20.03
C LYS A 138 23.45 -17.75 19.97
N LEU A 139 24.33 -18.55 19.35
CA LEU A 139 24.22 -20.01 19.35
C LEU A 139 24.34 -20.61 20.76
N ASN A 140 25.23 -20.06 21.59
CA ASN A 140 25.36 -20.51 22.98
C ASN A 140 24.10 -20.16 23.80
N GLU A 141 23.54 -18.96 23.60
CA GLU A 141 22.27 -18.59 24.25
C GLU A 141 21.14 -19.55 23.86
N MET A 142 21.06 -19.89 22.57
CA MET A 142 20.11 -20.86 22.03
C MET A 142 20.28 -22.25 22.68
N GLU A 143 21.52 -22.73 22.82
CA GLU A 143 21.83 -24.01 23.46
C GLU A 143 21.42 -24.03 24.96
N ILE A 144 21.61 -22.91 25.67
CA ILE A 144 21.19 -22.78 27.07
C ILE A 144 19.67 -22.87 27.20
N ILE A 145 18.93 -22.22 26.30
CA ILE A 145 17.46 -22.28 26.28
C ILE A 145 16.99 -23.73 26.06
N ASP A 146 17.57 -24.43 25.09
CA ASP A 146 17.22 -25.83 24.79
C ASP A 146 17.52 -26.78 25.96
N LYS A 147 18.65 -26.59 26.63
CA LYS A 147 18.99 -27.37 27.83
C LYS A 147 17.96 -27.18 28.94
N LYS A 148 17.59 -25.92 29.24
CA LYS A 148 16.57 -25.60 30.25
C LYS A 148 15.22 -26.26 29.93
N ARG A 149 14.74 -26.13 28.69
CA ARG A 149 13.49 -26.76 28.24
C ARG A 149 13.52 -28.28 28.36
N SER A 150 14.65 -28.89 27.99
CA SER A 150 14.84 -30.33 28.07
C SER A 150 14.83 -30.83 29.51
N GLU A 151 15.43 -30.08 30.44
CA GLU A 151 15.42 -30.36 31.87
C GLU A 151 14.02 -30.22 32.47
N GLU A 152 13.30 -29.16 32.14
CA GLU A 152 11.90 -28.96 32.54
C GLU A 152 11.01 -30.11 32.06
N MET A 153 11.13 -30.51 30.80
CA MET A 153 10.39 -31.63 30.24
C MET A 153 10.73 -32.96 30.94
N ARG A 154 12.01 -33.20 31.24
CA ARG A 154 12.46 -34.37 32.01
C ARG A 154 11.86 -34.38 33.41
N ASN A 155 11.84 -33.23 34.09
CA ASN A 155 11.27 -33.07 35.42
C ASN A 155 9.76 -33.29 35.43
N ILE A 156 9.04 -32.86 34.39
CA ILE A 156 7.60 -33.12 34.25
C ILE A 156 7.37 -34.64 34.04
N MET A 157 8.18 -35.28 33.19
CA MET A 157 8.07 -36.71 32.93
C MET A 157 8.29 -37.56 34.20
N THR A 158 9.31 -37.24 35.00
CA THR A 158 9.58 -37.97 36.26
C THR A 158 8.52 -37.73 37.33
N LYS A 159 7.88 -36.54 37.35
CA LYS A 159 6.75 -36.26 38.24
C LYS A 159 5.47 -36.96 37.80
N ALA A 160 5.21 -37.06 36.50
CA ALA A 160 4.03 -37.70 35.94
C ALA A 160 4.07 -39.24 36.09
N PHE A 161 5.28 -39.81 36.10
CA PHE A 161 5.51 -41.24 36.33
C PHE A 161 6.44 -41.43 37.55
N PRO A 162 5.93 -41.30 38.78
CA PRO A 162 6.73 -41.65 39.96
C PRO A 162 7.03 -43.15 39.86
N ALA A 163 8.30 -43.50 39.67
CA ALA A 163 8.75 -44.88 39.65
C ALA A 163 8.27 -45.55 40.95
N GLY A 164 7.29 -46.45 40.82
CA GLY A 164 6.68 -47.14 41.94
C GLY A 164 7.76 -47.77 42.82
N ASN A 165 7.74 -47.38 44.08
CA ASN A 165 8.61 -47.89 45.13
C ASN A 165 8.64 -49.43 45.06
N LYS A 166 9.80 -50.03 44.76
CA LYS A 166 10.02 -51.44 45.02
C LYS A 166 10.20 -51.59 46.54
N SER A 167 9.10 -51.80 47.23
CA SER A 167 9.11 -52.25 48.63
C SER A 167 9.87 -53.57 48.71
N ASN A 168 11.05 -53.51 49.31
CA ASN A 168 11.53 -54.37 50.38
C ASN A 168 11.04 -55.84 50.32
N LEU A 169 11.91 -56.74 49.86
CA LEU A 169 11.83 -58.16 50.21
C LEU A 169 13.14 -58.49 50.95
N GLN A 170 13.09 -58.37 52.27
CA GLN A 170 14.01 -59.03 53.19
C GLN A 170 13.68 -60.52 53.17
N ASP A 171 14.69 -61.34 52.90
CA ASP A 171 14.84 -62.70 53.41
C ASP A 171 16.29 -62.86 53.88
#